data_AF-A0A353T5H9-F1
#
_entry.id   AF-A0A353T5H9-F1
#
_cell.length_a   1.000
_cell.length_b   1.000
_cell.length_c   1.000
_cell.angle_alpha   90.00
_cell.angle_beta   90.00
_cell.angle_gamma   90.00
#
_symmetry.space_group_name_H-M   'P 1'
#
loop_
_entity.id
_entity.type
_entity.pdbx_description
1 polymer ?
#
loop_
_entity_poly.entity_id
_entity_poly.type
_entity_poly.pdbx_seq_one_letter_code
_entity_poly.pdbx_strand_id
1 'polypeptide(L)'
;MEKKSKINGLCGKQAALLTREECEYLIRGDIRWMRESGNPLLLELYTKMHYQMLRPGTVVDYEREAYAYRPGNVRITLDSQIQTGLTRKDLFNPDLPVLAACRPDIAILEVKYDEFLPDLVADIVRISNRRQSPFSKYAAARIYG
;
A
#
# COMPACT_ATOMS: atom_id res chain seq x y z
N MET A 1 -5.04 -9.76 1.89
CA MET A 1 -5.30 -9.05 0.62
C MET A 1 -6.10 -7.79 0.88
N GLU A 2 -5.76 -6.69 0.20
CA GLU A 2 -6.46 -5.40 0.29
C GLU A 2 -6.82 -4.89 -1.11
N LYS A 3 -8.04 -4.39 -1.28
CA LYS A 3 -8.50 -3.67 -2.48
C LYS A 3 -8.83 -2.23 -2.11
N LYS A 4 -8.22 -1.28 -2.81
CA LYS A 4 -8.60 0.13 -2.77
C LYS A 4 -9.38 0.50 -4.02
N SER A 5 -10.47 1.24 -3.85
CA SER A 5 -11.26 1.80 -4.95
C SER A 5 -11.45 3.30 -4.75
N LYS A 6 -11.60 4.04 -5.85
CA LYS A 6 -11.97 5.45 -5.83
C LYS A 6 -13.22 5.64 -6.69
N ILE A 7 -14.32 6.08 -6.09
CA ILE A 7 -15.62 6.27 -6.76
C ILE A 7 -16.11 7.68 -6.39
N ASN A 8 -16.32 8.55 -7.39
CA ASN A 8 -16.78 9.93 -7.19
C ASN A 8 -15.98 10.72 -6.12
N GLY A 9 -14.66 10.52 -6.09
CA GLY A 9 -13.78 11.18 -5.12
C GLY A 9 -13.68 10.48 -3.75
N LEU A 10 -14.58 9.55 -3.44
CA LEU A 10 -14.57 8.76 -2.21
C LEU A 10 -13.62 7.56 -2.34
N CYS A 11 -12.84 7.31 -1.30
CA CYS A 11 -11.91 6.18 -1.23
C CYS A 11 -12.53 5.03 -0.42
N GLY A 12 -12.70 3.88 -1.06
CA GLY A 12 -13.11 2.63 -0.42
C GLY A 12 -11.90 1.73 -0.16
N LYS A 13 -11.94 0.98 0.95
CA LYS A 13 -10.98 -0.08 1.26
C LYS A 13 -11.73 -1.33 1.71
N GLN A 14 -11.42 -2.45 1.09
CA GLN A 14 -11.88 -3.79 1.50
C GLN A 14 -10.66 -4.68 1.76
N ALA A 15 -10.76 -5.58 2.72
CA ALA A 15 -9.68 -6.50 3.04
C ALA A 15 -10.22 -7.92 3.30
N ALA A 16 -9.39 -8.91 2.96
CA ALA A 16 -9.58 -10.31 3.31
C ALA A 16 -8.27 -10.83 3.90
N LEU A 17 -8.34 -11.62 4.97
CA LEU A 17 -7.16 -12.31 5.48
C LEU A 17 -6.72 -13.36 4.47
N LEU A 18 -5.40 -13.53 4.35
CA LEU A 18 -4.79 -14.60 3.58
C LEU A 18 -3.77 -15.29 4.47
N THR A 19 -3.67 -16.61 4.34
CA THR A 19 -2.50 -17.30 4.88
C THR A 19 -1.27 -17.00 4.03
N ARG A 20 -0.09 -17.33 4.55
CA ARG A 20 1.16 -17.20 3.79
C ARG A 20 1.12 -18.06 2.53
N GLU A 21 0.65 -19.29 2.64
CA GLU A 21 0.57 -20.28 1.57
C GLU A 21 -0.35 -19.79 0.44
N GLU A 22 -1.52 -19.24 0.78
CA GLU A 22 -2.44 -18.62 -0.18
C GLU A 22 -1.79 -17.45 -0.93
N CYS A 23 -0.98 -16.65 -0.24
CA CYS A 23 -0.24 -15.55 -0.85
C CYS A 23 0.86 -16.06 -1.80
N GLU A 24 1.59 -17.12 -1.41
CA GLU A 24 2.59 -17.76 -2.26
C GLU A 24 1.98 -18.37 -3.53
N TYR A 25 0.80 -19.02 -3.41
CA TYR A 25 0.05 -19.48 -4.58
C TYR A 25 -0.31 -18.33 -5.52
N LEU A 26 -0.80 -17.22 -4.98
CA LEU A 26 -1.15 -16.02 -5.74
C LEU A 26 0.06 -15.44 -6.48
N ILE A 27 1.22 -15.34 -5.83
CA ILE A 27 2.48 -14.84 -6.42
C ILE A 27 2.93 -15.74 -7.58
N ARG A 28 2.78 -17.06 -7.46
CA ARG A 28 3.08 -18.04 -8.51
C ARG A 28 2.02 -18.13 -9.61
N GLY A 29 0.89 -17.44 -9.44
CA GLY A 29 -0.22 -17.45 -10.38
C GLY A 29 -1.21 -18.62 -10.22
N ASP A 30 -1.09 -19.43 -9.16
CA ASP A 30 -2.11 -20.40 -8.81
C ASP A 30 -3.23 -19.73 -8.02
N ILE A 31 -4.38 -19.57 -8.69
CA ILE A 31 -5.53 -18.83 -8.18
C ILE A 31 -6.77 -19.69 -7.99
N ARG A 32 -6.68 -21.01 -8.24
CA ARG A 32 -7.85 -21.91 -8.25
C ARG A 32 -8.56 -21.96 -6.90
N TRP A 33 -7.78 -21.92 -5.81
CA TRP A 33 -8.28 -21.91 -4.44
C TRP A 33 -9.20 -20.71 -4.13
N MET A 34 -8.99 -19.56 -4.80
CA MET A 34 -9.81 -18.36 -4.55
C MET A 34 -11.28 -18.57 -4.89
N ARG A 35 -11.57 -19.39 -5.92
CA ARG A 35 -12.94 -19.71 -6.34
C ARG A 35 -13.73 -20.41 -5.22
N GLU A 36 -13.04 -21.17 -4.39
CA GLU A 36 -13.62 -22.01 -3.33
C GLU A 36 -13.52 -21.36 -1.95
N SER A 37 -12.90 -20.17 -1.85
CA SER A 37 -12.68 -19.45 -0.58
C SER A 37 -13.95 -18.97 0.13
N GLY A 38 -15.09 -18.91 -0.56
CA GLY A 38 -16.34 -18.32 -0.05
C GLY A 38 -16.29 -16.81 0.20
N ASN A 39 -15.14 -16.15 0.00
CA ASN A 39 -14.97 -14.72 0.23
C ASN A 39 -15.27 -13.93 -1.05
N PRO A 40 -16.25 -13.01 -1.05
CA PRO A 40 -16.61 -12.23 -2.24
C PRO A 40 -15.45 -11.42 -2.84
N LEU A 41 -14.55 -10.91 -1.99
CA LEU A 41 -13.40 -10.12 -2.43
C LEU A 41 -12.35 -10.99 -3.14
N LEU A 42 -12.14 -12.22 -2.68
CA LEU A 42 -11.24 -13.17 -3.32
C LEU A 42 -11.83 -13.70 -4.63
N LEU A 43 -13.14 -13.94 -4.69
CA LEU A 43 -13.84 -14.30 -5.92
C LEU A 43 -13.78 -13.18 -6.97
N GLU A 44 -13.92 -11.91 -6.54
CA GLU A 44 -13.72 -10.76 -7.42
C GLU A 44 -12.28 -10.71 -7.97
N LEU A 45 -11.27 -10.91 -7.10
CA LEU A 45 -9.88 -10.94 -7.53
C LEU A 45 -9.64 -12.08 -8.52
N TYR A 46 -10.10 -13.29 -8.22
CA TYR A 46 -10.05 -14.45 -9.13
C TYR A 46 -10.62 -14.11 -10.52
N THR A 47 -11.81 -13.50 -10.55
CA THR A 47 -12.47 -13.10 -11.80
C THR A 47 -11.64 -12.08 -12.58
N LYS A 48 -11.08 -11.07 -11.91
CA LYS A 48 -10.22 -10.06 -12.55
C LYS A 48 -8.89 -10.66 -13.05
N MET A 49 -8.32 -11.60 -12.32
CA MET A 49 -7.12 -12.30 -12.77
C MET A 49 -7.44 -13.19 -13.98
N HIS A 50 -8.56 -13.89 -14.01
CA HIS A 50 -8.94 -14.72 -15.16
C HIS A 50 -9.29 -13.92 -16.41
N TYR A 51 -10.16 -12.92 -16.30
CA TYR A 51 -10.74 -12.25 -17.47
C TYR A 51 -10.10 -10.91 -17.82
N GLN A 52 -9.43 -10.25 -16.88
CA GLN A 52 -8.78 -8.94 -17.08
C GLN A 52 -7.25 -9.03 -17.02
N MET A 53 -6.70 -10.25 -16.98
CA MET A 53 -5.26 -10.49 -16.96
C MET A 53 -4.52 -9.79 -15.82
N LEU A 54 -5.20 -9.52 -14.71
CA LEU A 54 -4.56 -8.96 -13.52
C LEU A 54 -3.54 -9.96 -12.98
N ARG A 55 -2.33 -9.50 -12.70
CA ARG A 55 -1.23 -10.32 -12.16
C ARG A 55 -0.53 -9.53 -11.06
N PRO A 56 0.16 -10.19 -10.12
CA PRO A 56 1.13 -9.53 -9.25
C PRO A 56 2.00 -8.59 -10.09
N GLY A 57 2.14 -7.33 -9.68
CA GLY A 57 2.80 -6.30 -10.48
C GLY A 57 4.20 -6.01 -9.97
N THR A 58 4.27 -5.44 -8.78
CA THR A 58 5.51 -5.04 -8.12
C THR A 58 5.41 -5.27 -6.60
N VAL A 59 6.56 -5.36 -5.94
CA VAL A 59 6.67 -5.34 -4.47
C VAL A 59 7.07 -3.93 -4.07
N VAL A 60 6.39 -3.38 -3.07
CA VAL A 60 6.71 -2.08 -2.49
C VAL A 60 7.11 -2.31 -1.04
N ASP A 61 8.35 -1.96 -0.73
CA ASP A 61 8.91 -2.04 0.62
C ASP A 61 9.22 -0.64 1.15
N TYR A 62 9.10 -0.43 2.46
CA TYR A 62 9.31 0.86 3.12
C TYR A 62 9.35 0.72 4.64
N GLU A 63 10.06 1.63 5.28
CA GLU A 63 10.02 1.79 6.74
C GLU A 63 8.87 2.73 7.11
N ARG A 64 8.09 2.36 8.13
CA ARG A 64 6.97 3.16 8.63
C ARG A 64 7.12 3.47 10.11
N GLU A 65 7.10 4.77 10.41
CA GLU A 65 6.85 5.28 11.75
C GLU A 65 5.39 5.73 11.85
N ALA A 66 4.68 5.29 12.89
CA ALA A 66 3.26 5.58 13.08
C ALA A 66 2.99 6.15 14.47
N TYR A 67 2.28 7.28 14.51
CA TYR A 67 1.88 7.97 15.72
C TYR A 67 0.37 8.14 15.75
N ALA A 68 -0.21 8.06 16.95
CA ALA A 68 -1.63 8.28 17.17
C ALA A 68 -1.82 9.34 18.27
N TYR A 69 -2.74 10.26 18.03
CA TYR A 69 -3.13 11.29 18.98
C TYR A 69 -4.65 11.29 19.12
N ARG A 70 -5.15 11.06 20.33
CA ARG A 70 -6.57 10.78 20.58
C ARG A 70 -7.49 11.94 20.17
N PRO A 71 -7.20 13.22 20.50
CA PRO A 71 -8.02 14.34 20.03
C PRO A 71 -8.06 14.39 18.50
N GLY A 72 -9.27 14.44 17.92
CA GLY A 72 -9.48 14.40 16.47
C GLY A 72 -9.20 13.04 15.82
N ASN A 73 -8.93 11.99 16.62
CA ASN A 73 -8.52 10.65 16.15
C ASN A 73 -7.37 10.73 15.13
N VAL A 74 -6.40 11.59 15.42
CA VAL A 74 -5.32 11.91 14.49
C VAL A 74 -4.34 10.75 14.40
N ARG A 75 -3.98 10.37 13.18
CA ARG A 75 -2.99 9.35 12.85
C ARG A 75 -1.97 9.97 11.91
N ILE A 76 -0.71 9.90 12.31
CA ILE A 76 0.42 10.44 11.57
C ILE A 76 1.30 9.27 11.16
N THR A 77 1.68 9.20 9.90
CA THR A 77 2.67 8.23 9.44
C THR A 77 3.79 8.92 8.68
N LEU A 78 5.03 8.52 8.93
CA LEU A 78 6.18 8.83 8.11
C LEU A 78 6.63 7.55 7.43
N ASP A 79 6.57 7.54 6.11
CA ASP A 79 7.06 6.42 5.31
C ASP A 79 8.36 6.84 4.61
N SER A 80 9.46 6.18 4.93
CA SER A 80 10.80 6.42 4.41
C SER A 80 11.34 5.18 3.69
N GLN A 81 12.51 5.30 3.06
CA GLN A 81 13.18 4.19 2.36
C GLN A 81 12.27 3.43 1.38
N ILE A 82 11.44 4.15 0.62
CA ILE A 82 10.48 3.51 -0.28
C ILE A 82 11.21 2.85 -1.44
N GLN A 83 11.10 1.53 -1.51
CA GLN A 83 11.85 0.64 -2.39
C GLN A 83 10.91 -0.25 -3.20
N THR A 84 11.41 -0.74 -4.33
CA THR A 84 10.70 -1.65 -5.24
C THR A 84 11.61 -2.77 -5.74
N GLY A 85 11.05 -3.96 -5.92
CA GLY A 85 11.77 -5.07 -6.56
C GLY A 85 12.01 -4.81 -8.05
N LEU A 86 13.19 -5.18 -8.55
CA LEU A 86 13.64 -4.92 -9.94
C LEU A 86 12.92 -5.75 -11.02
N THR A 87 12.44 -6.94 -10.67
CA THR A 87 11.85 -7.92 -11.63
C THR A 87 11.18 -9.10 -10.94
N ARG A 88 11.65 -9.46 -9.74
CA ARG A 88 11.08 -10.55 -8.94
C ARG A 88 9.98 -10.02 -8.04
N LYS A 89 8.88 -10.78 -7.97
CA LYS A 89 7.70 -10.48 -7.16
C LYS A 89 7.68 -11.33 -5.89
N ASP A 90 8.88 -11.70 -5.45
CA ASP A 90 9.10 -12.63 -4.35
C ASP A 90 8.95 -11.86 -3.03
N LEU A 91 7.70 -11.67 -2.63
CA LEU A 91 7.30 -10.85 -1.49
C LEU A 91 7.95 -11.28 -0.17
N PHE A 92 8.32 -12.56 -0.05
CA PHE A 92 8.83 -13.15 1.20
C PHE A 92 10.34 -13.37 1.18
N ASN A 93 11.04 -12.92 0.14
CA ASN A 93 12.49 -13.01 0.07
C ASN A 93 13.13 -11.74 0.66
N PRO A 94 13.81 -11.83 1.82
CA PRO A 94 14.46 -10.67 2.44
C PRO A 94 15.66 -10.16 1.64
N ASP A 95 16.26 -11.01 0.80
CA ASP A 95 17.41 -10.68 -0.06
C ASP A 95 16.97 -10.23 -1.46
N LEU A 96 15.71 -9.82 -1.62
CA LEU A 96 15.19 -9.33 -2.88
C LEU A 96 15.99 -8.10 -3.34
N PRO A 97 16.58 -8.11 -4.56
CA PRO A 97 17.23 -6.93 -5.09
C PRO A 97 16.21 -5.80 -5.28
N VAL A 98 16.41 -4.71 -4.54
CA VAL A 98 15.53 -3.54 -4.49
C VAL A 98 16.18 -2.32 -5.12
N LEU A 99 15.35 -1.44 -5.66
CA LEU A 99 15.69 -0.09 -6.10
C LEU A 99 14.90 0.93 -5.30
N ALA A 100 15.49 2.10 -5.09
CA ALA A 100 14.78 3.23 -4.53
C ALA A 100 13.68 3.70 -5.50
N ALA A 101 12.41 3.61 -5.07
CA ALA A 101 11.26 4.10 -5.83
C ALA A 101 11.00 5.60 -5.58
N CYS A 102 11.64 6.17 -4.56
CA CYS A 102 11.68 7.60 -4.26
C CYS A 102 13.13 7.99 -3.93
N ARG A 103 13.43 9.30 -3.91
CA ARG A 103 14.75 9.74 -3.44
C ARG A 103 14.94 9.34 -1.97
N PRO A 104 16.13 8.83 -1.57
CA PRO A 104 16.38 8.38 -0.20
C PRO A 104 16.21 9.47 0.87
N ASP A 105 16.36 10.74 0.51
CA ASP A 105 16.23 11.90 1.40
C ASP A 105 14.79 12.40 1.57
N ILE A 106 13.82 11.73 0.96
CA ILE A 106 12.41 12.11 1.02
C ILE A 106 11.63 11.07 1.83
N ALA A 107 10.95 11.55 2.88
CA ALA A 107 9.92 10.81 3.60
C ALA A 107 8.52 11.31 3.21
N ILE A 108 7.55 10.40 3.21
CA ILE A 108 6.15 10.72 2.96
C ILE A 108 5.44 10.87 4.30
N LEU A 109 5.09 12.11 4.63
CA LEU A 109 4.26 12.45 5.79
C LEU A 109 2.78 12.39 5.39
N GLU A 110 2.01 11.52 6.05
CA GLU A 110 0.55 11.46 5.91
C GLU A 110 -0.10 11.74 7.27
N VAL A 111 -1.04 12.68 7.29
CA VAL A 111 -1.83 13.05 8.47
C VAL A 111 -3.29 12.77 8.18
N LYS A 112 -3.90 11.87 8.95
CA LYS A 112 -5.32 11.52 8.90
C LYS A 112 -5.99 11.94 10.19
N TYR A 113 -7.20 12.48 10.10
CA TYR A 113 -8.01 12.88 11.24
C TYR A 113 -9.49 12.81 10.83
N ASP A 114 -10.37 12.79 11.82
CA ASP A 114 -11.82 12.73 11.58
C ASP A 114 -12.36 14.16 11.39
N GLU A 115 -13.00 14.74 12.42
CA GLU A 115 -13.71 16.01 12.31
C GLU A 115 -12.78 17.23 12.31
N PHE A 116 -11.64 17.15 13.02
CA PHE A 116 -10.73 18.28 13.18
C PHE A 116 -9.28 17.85 13.37
N LEU A 117 -8.35 18.76 13.02
CA LEU A 117 -6.92 18.65 13.31
C LEU A 117 -6.58 19.59 14.47
N PRO A 118 -6.14 19.08 15.63
CA PRO A 118 -5.71 19.92 16.76
C PRO A 118 -4.54 20.83 16.38
N ASP A 119 -4.56 22.09 16.84
CA ASP A 119 -3.54 23.10 16.52
C ASP A 119 -2.12 22.64 16.85
N LEU A 120 -1.94 21.97 17.99
CA LEU A 120 -0.66 21.35 18.37
C LEU A 120 -0.09 20.46 17.25
N VAL A 121 -0.92 19.60 16.66
CA VAL A 121 -0.47 18.74 15.56
C VAL A 121 -0.26 19.56 14.30
N ALA A 122 -1.17 20.48 13.99
CA ALA A 122 -1.06 21.35 12.82
C ALA A 122 0.26 22.14 12.83
N ASP A 123 0.70 22.60 14.00
CA ASP A 123 1.96 23.33 14.17
C ASP A 123 3.17 22.41 14.07
N ILE A 124 3.14 21.22 14.66
CA ILE A 124 4.23 20.24 14.54
C ILE A 124 4.44 19.83 13.07
N VAL A 125 3.36 19.61 12.32
CA VAL A 125 3.46 19.17 10.93
C VAL A 125 3.76 20.32 9.94
N ARG A 126 3.76 21.58 10.39
CA ARG A 126 4.18 22.78 9.63
C ARG A 126 5.70 22.84 9.52
N ILE A 127 6.25 21.95 8.71
CA ILE A 127 7.67 21.91 8.37
C ILE A 127 7.91 22.77 7.12
N SER A 128 8.90 23.65 7.17
CA SER A 128 9.21 24.63 6.11
C SER A 128 9.61 24.01 4.78
N ASN A 129 10.16 22.79 4.79
CA ASN A 129 10.64 22.09 3.60
C ASN A 129 9.67 20.99 3.10
N ARG A 130 8.36 21.09 3.43
CA ARG A 130 7.36 20.12 2.95
C ARG A 130 6.79 20.53 1.59
N ARG A 131 6.54 19.55 0.74
CA ARG A 131 5.77 19.73 -0.50
C ARG A 131 4.48 18.92 -0.41
N GLN A 132 3.33 19.58 -0.54
CA GLN A 132 2.05 18.88 -0.59
C GLN A 132 1.79 18.40 -2.03
N SER A 133 1.69 17.09 -2.20
CA SER A 133 1.35 16.48 -3.49
C SER A 133 0.67 15.13 -3.28
N PRO A 134 -0.24 14.71 -4.17
CA PRO A 134 -0.70 13.33 -4.17
C PRO A 134 0.49 12.41 -4.45
N PHE A 135 0.64 11.36 -3.63
CA PHE A 135 1.73 10.40 -3.79
C PHE A 135 1.19 8.97 -3.68
N SER A 136 1.53 8.13 -4.66
CA SER A 136 1.19 6.70 -4.66
C SER A 136 2.48 5.89 -4.73
N LYS A 137 2.80 5.17 -3.63
CA LYS A 137 3.98 4.30 -3.58
C LYS A 137 3.94 3.23 -4.68
N TYR A 138 2.75 2.69 -4.96
CA TYR A 138 2.55 1.73 -6.04
C TYR A 138 2.87 2.36 -7.39
N ALA A 139 2.39 3.58 -7.68
CA ALA A 139 2.67 4.23 -8.96
C ALA A 139 4.17 4.54 -9.12
N ALA A 140 4.83 4.98 -8.06
CA ALA A 140 6.28 5.23 -8.06
C ALA A 140 7.09 3.94 -8.30
N ALA A 141 6.72 2.84 -7.64
CA ALA A 141 7.36 1.54 -7.80
C ALA A 141 7.10 0.91 -9.18
N ARG A 142 5.88 1.06 -9.71
CA ARG A 142 5.43 0.41 -10.95
C ARG A 142 6.19 0.86 -12.21
N ILE A 143 6.89 1.99 -12.16
CA ILE A 143 7.75 2.47 -13.25
C ILE A 143 8.92 1.51 -13.51
N TYR A 144 9.33 0.74 -12.50
CA TYR A 144 10.51 -0.15 -12.56
C TYR A 144 10.19 -1.63 -12.82
N GLY A 145 8.92 -2.05 -12.76
CA GLY A 145 8.55 -3.47 -12.87
C GLY A 145 7.08 -3.77 -12.76
#